data_AF-A0A3M1XTH2-F1
#
_entry.id   AF-A0A3M1XTH2-F1
#
_cell.length_a   1.000
_cell.length_b   1.000
_cell.length_c   1.000
_cell.angle_alpha   90.00
_cell.angle_beta   90.00
_cell.angle_gamma   90.00
#
_symmetry.space_group_name_H-M   'P 1'
#
loop_
_entity.id
_entity.type
_entity.pdbx_description
1 polymer ?
#
loop_
_entity_poly.entity_id
_entity_poly.type
_entity_poly.pdbx_seq_one_letter_code
_entity_poly.pdbx_strand_id
1 'polypeptide(L)'
;MKKGLVLLLVLAVAIAFIGTAMAVPPGKTVEFKGGPMGKVVFEGAKHKAAGLKCSDCHPKIFHMKKGADKITMKDIYAGKYCGTCHNGQKAFAAKTSCKKCHQKKKRVIKGC
;
A
#
# COMPACT_ATOMS: atom_id res chain seq x y z
N MET A 1 10.72 -48.43 -15.53
CA MET A 1 10.14 -48.27 -14.17
C MET A 1 10.69 -47.04 -13.43
N LYS A 2 12.01 -46.85 -13.30
CA LYS A 2 12.62 -45.70 -12.55
C LYS A 2 12.37 -44.32 -13.17
N LYS A 3 12.38 -44.20 -14.51
CA LYS A 3 12.15 -42.92 -15.21
C LYS A 3 10.71 -42.39 -15.07
N GLY A 4 9.71 -43.29 -15.01
CA GLY A 4 8.31 -42.94 -14.79
C GLY A 4 8.02 -42.48 -13.36
N LEU A 5 8.67 -43.12 -12.37
CA LEU A 5 8.59 -42.70 -10.97
C LEU A 5 9.26 -41.33 -10.74
N VAL A 6 10.39 -41.06 -11.41
CA VAL A 6 11.07 -39.76 -11.37
C VAL A 6 10.21 -38.67 -12.02
N LEU A 7 9.55 -38.95 -13.16
CA LEU A 7 8.63 -38.02 -13.81
C LEU A 7 7.39 -37.71 -12.96
N LEU A 8 6.81 -38.71 -12.28
CA LEU A 8 5.70 -38.52 -11.36
C LEU A 8 6.09 -37.70 -10.12
N LEU A 9 7.29 -37.93 -9.57
CA LEU A 9 7.81 -37.14 -8.44
C LEU A 9 8.09 -35.69 -8.84
N VAL A 10 8.65 -35.45 -10.03
CA VAL A 10 8.89 -34.08 -10.54
C VAL A 10 7.56 -33.34 -10.79
N LEU A 11 6.55 -34.03 -11.33
CA LEU A 11 5.23 -33.44 -11.57
C LEU A 11 4.49 -33.15 -10.24
N ALA A 12 4.60 -34.02 -9.25
CA ALA A 12 4.02 -33.81 -7.92
C ALA A 12 4.68 -32.64 -7.16
N VAL A 13 6.00 -32.47 -7.29
CA VAL A 13 6.73 -31.33 -6.70
C VAL A 13 6.34 -30.00 -7.37
N ALA A 14 6.09 -29.98 -8.69
CA ALA A 14 5.64 -28.77 -9.39
C ALA A 14 4.24 -28.31 -8.96
N ILE A 15 3.33 -29.24 -8.66
CA ILE A 15 1.96 -28.93 -8.19
C ILE A 15 1.97 -28.35 -6.75
N ALA A 16 2.95 -28.72 -5.93
CA ALA A 16 3.10 -28.20 -4.56
C ALA A 16 3.57 -26.73 -4.49
N PHE A 17 4.00 -26.11 -5.59
CA PHE A 17 4.43 -24.70 -5.64
C PHE A 17 3.34 -23.71 -6.12
N ILE A 18 2.12 -24.17 -6.42
CA ILE A 18 1.04 -23.29 -6.92
C ILE A 18 0.44 -22.39 -5.80
N GLY A 19 0.78 -22.62 -4.54
CA GLY A 19 0.00 -22.12 -3.40
C GLY A 19 0.55 -20.94 -2.59
N THR A 20 1.17 -19.89 -3.16
CA THR A 20 1.41 -18.63 -2.38
C THR A 20 1.33 -17.33 -3.19
N ALA A 21 0.42 -17.23 -4.15
CA ALA A 21 0.04 -15.92 -4.69
C ALA A 21 -1.00 -15.26 -3.77
N MET A 22 -0.57 -14.76 -2.60
CA MET A 22 -1.43 -13.89 -1.78
C MET A 22 -1.58 -12.53 -2.46
N ALA A 23 -2.50 -12.46 -3.42
CA ALA A 23 -3.05 -11.20 -3.89
C ALA A 23 -3.80 -10.56 -2.71
N VAL A 24 -3.40 -9.35 -2.33
CA VAL A 24 -4.04 -8.60 -1.23
C VAL A 24 -5.46 -8.20 -1.66
N PRO A 25 -6.52 -8.61 -0.95
CA PRO A 25 -7.90 -8.37 -1.37
C PRO A 25 -8.31 -6.88 -1.31
N PRO A 26 -9.32 -6.46 -2.10
CA PRO A 26 -9.83 -5.09 -2.11
C PRO A 26 -10.43 -4.71 -0.74
N GLY A 27 -10.17 -3.47 -0.29
CA GLY A 27 -10.60 -2.97 1.02
C GLY A 27 -9.51 -2.94 2.10
N LYS A 28 -8.28 -3.34 1.77
CA LYS A 28 -7.14 -3.30 2.68
C LYS A 28 -6.60 -1.89 2.86
N THR A 29 -6.23 -1.56 4.08
CA THR A 29 -5.48 -0.36 4.42
C THR A 29 -3.98 -0.61 4.25
N VAL A 30 -3.25 0.43 3.86
CA VAL A 30 -1.78 0.38 3.79
C VAL A 30 -1.23 1.29 4.87
N GLU A 31 -0.51 0.70 5.82
CA GLU A 31 0.19 1.44 6.86
C GLU A 31 1.62 1.77 6.43
N PHE A 32 2.00 3.03 6.61
CA PHE A 32 3.35 3.55 6.50
C PHE A 32 3.84 3.98 7.88
N LYS A 33 5.13 3.75 8.15
CA LYS A 33 5.75 4.12 9.42
C LYS A 33 5.64 5.64 9.70
N GLY A 34 5.65 6.46 8.64
CA GLY A 34 5.43 7.91 8.70
C GLY A 34 6.47 8.71 9.51
N GLY A 35 7.55 8.05 9.94
CA GLY A 35 8.71 8.67 10.58
C GLY A 35 8.39 9.33 11.94
N PRO A 36 9.11 10.39 12.31
CA PRO A 36 8.93 11.09 13.59
C PRO A 36 7.53 11.68 13.80
N MET A 37 6.81 11.95 12.71
CA MET A 37 5.47 12.56 12.74
C MET A 37 4.36 11.56 13.10
N GLY A 38 4.66 10.26 13.10
CA GLY A 38 3.70 9.19 13.40
C GLY A 38 3.22 8.48 12.16
N LYS A 39 2.52 7.35 12.39
CA LYS A 39 2.09 6.44 11.33
C LYS A 39 1.10 7.09 10.38
N VAL A 40 1.17 6.71 9.11
CA VAL A 40 0.20 7.13 8.09
C VAL A 40 -0.56 5.89 7.65
N VAL A 41 -1.88 5.96 7.69
CA VAL A 41 -2.75 4.88 7.21
C VAL A 41 -3.45 5.37 5.95
N PHE A 42 -3.20 4.69 4.84
CA PHE A 42 -3.93 4.88 3.60
C PHE A 42 -5.11 3.94 3.53
N GLU A 43 -6.28 4.48 3.19
CA GLU A 43 -7.53 3.75 3.07
C GLU A 43 -8.05 3.86 1.62
N GLY A 44 -7.96 2.76 0.87
CA GLY A 44 -8.44 2.72 -0.52
C GLY A 44 -9.95 2.94 -0.63
N ALA A 45 -10.72 2.53 0.37
CA ALA A 45 -12.17 2.73 0.42
C ALA A 45 -12.55 4.23 0.40
N LYS A 46 -11.83 5.07 1.15
CA LYS A 46 -12.06 6.53 1.16
C LYS A 46 -11.79 7.18 -0.19
N HIS A 47 -10.74 6.72 -0.88
CA HIS A 47 -10.40 7.21 -2.21
C HIS A 47 -11.39 6.72 -3.28
N LYS A 48 -11.87 5.49 -3.16
CA LYS A 48 -12.95 4.96 -4.01
C LYS A 48 -14.26 5.72 -3.81
N ALA A 49 -14.61 6.03 -2.56
CA ALA A 49 -15.80 6.82 -2.23
C ALA A 49 -15.71 8.26 -2.77
N ALA A 50 -14.50 8.80 -2.93
CA ALA A 50 -14.23 10.06 -3.62
C ALA A 50 -14.28 9.96 -5.16
N GLY A 51 -14.69 8.82 -5.72
CA GLY A 51 -14.86 8.61 -7.15
C GLY A 51 -13.62 8.07 -7.89
N LEU A 52 -12.53 7.77 -7.19
CA LEU A 52 -11.31 7.25 -7.83
C LEU A 52 -11.41 5.74 -8.11
N LYS A 53 -10.90 5.35 -9.27
CA LYS A 53 -10.80 3.97 -9.75
C LYS A 53 -9.38 3.45 -9.54
N CYS A 54 -9.24 2.13 -9.54
CA CYS A 54 -7.94 1.46 -9.36
C CYS A 54 -6.89 1.94 -10.39
N SER A 55 -7.33 2.17 -11.64
CA SER A 55 -6.50 2.64 -12.76
C SER A 55 -5.99 4.07 -12.63
N ASP A 56 -6.61 4.88 -11.77
CA ASP A 56 -6.20 6.26 -11.54
C ASP A 56 -4.93 6.33 -10.70
N CYS A 57 -4.71 5.29 -9.88
CA CYS A 57 -3.53 5.16 -9.01
C CYS A 57 -2.53 4.13 -9.54
N HIS A 58 -3.00 3.01 -10.07
CA HIS A 58 -2.16 1.87 -10.44
C HIS A 58 -2.11 1.63 -11.95
N PRO A 59 -0.94 1.27 -12.51
CA PRO A 59 0.39 1.31 -11.89
C PRO A 59 1.02 2.73 -11.93
N LYS A 60 0.30 3.72 -12.47
CA LYS A 60 0.84 5.04 -12.85
C LYS A 60 1.49 5.81 -11.70
N ILE A 61 0.85 5.82 -10.53
CA ILE A 61 1.28 6.60 -9.36
C ILE A 61 1.91 5.69 -8.30
N PHE A 62 1.35 4.48 -8.14
CA PHE A 62 1.81 3.49 -7.17
C PHE A 62 1.90 2.12 -7.82
N HIS A 63 2.84 1.31 -7.37
CA HIS A 63 2.89 -0.11 -7.69
C HIS A 63 1.88 -0.88 -6.84
N MET A 64 1.29 -1.95 -7.39
CA MET A 64 0.40 -2.85 -6.66
C MET A 64 1.15 -3.80 -5.71
N LYS A 65 2.27 -3.34 -5.14
CA LYS A 65 3.11 -4.10 -4.20
C LYS A 65 3.52 -3.19 -3.05
N LYS A 66 3.12 -3.57 -1.83
CA LYS A 66 3.46 -2.84 -0.61
C LYS A 66 4.99 -2.72 -0.48
N GLY A 67 5.48 -1.50 -0.30
CA GLY A 67 6.90 -1.21 -0.11
C GLY A 67 7.75 -1.23 -1.40
N ALA A 68 7.13 -1.42 -2.57
CA ALA A 68 7.84 -1.23 -3.84
C ALA A 68 8.18 0.25 -4.09
N ASP A 69 7.28 1.15 -3.70
CA ASP A 69 7.48 2.59 -3.80
C ASP A 69 8.19 3.17 -2.57
N LYS A 70 9.34 3.82 -2.79
CA LYS A 70 9.99 4.65 -1.79
C LYS A 70 9.35 6.04 -1.80
N ILE A 71 8.31 6.20 -0.99
CA ILE A 71 7.58 7.46 -0.86
C ILE A 71 8.30 8.34 0.16
N THR A 72 8.73 9.53 -0.27
CA THR A 72 9.29 10.55 0.62
C THR A 72 8.42 11.81 0.64
N MET A 73 8.48 12.60 1.71
CA MET A 73 7.78 13.89 1.75
C MET A 73 8.33 14.87 0.70
N LYS A 74 9.62 14.75 0.33
CA LYS A 74 10.20 15.53 -0.77
C LYS A 74 9.49 15.24 -2.09
N ASP A 75 9.25 13.96 -2.39
CA ASP A 75 8.53 13.56 -3.60
C ASP A 75 7.06 14.01 -3.57
N ILE A 76 6.41 13.89 -2.40
CA ILE A 76 5.03 14.37 -2.22
C ILE A 76 4.95 15.89 -2.46
N TYR A 77 5.90 16.66 -1.94
CA TYR A 77 5.94 18.11 -2.15
C TYR A 77 6.30 18.51 -3.58
N ALA A 78 6.96 17.62 -4.32
CA ALA A 78 7.21 17.74 -5.75
C ALA A 78 6.04 17.23 -6.62
N GLY A 79 4.90 16.87 -6.03
CA GLY A 79 3.70 16.47 -6.76
C GLY A 79 3.65 15.00 -7.16
N LYS A 80 4.51 14.14 -6.60
CA LYS A 80 4.49 12.69 -6.84
C LYS A 80 3.68 11.95 -5.78
N TYR A 81 3.31 10.69 -6.05
CA TYR A 81 2.59 9.83 -5.11
C TYR A 81 1.31 10.51 -4.58
N CYS A 82 1.19 10.66 -3.25
CA CYS A 82 0.08 11.36 -2.59
C CYS A 82 -0.04 12.81 -3.08
N GLY A 83 1.09 13.46 -3.40
CA GLY A 83 1.17 14.83 -3.87
C GLY A 83 0.55 15.07 -5.23
N THR A 84 0.31 14.03 -6.03
CA THR A 84 -0.37 14.13 -7.33
C THR A 84 -1.77 14.74 -7.18
N CYS A 85 -2.43 14.44 -6.05
CA CYS A 85 -3.77 14.93 -5.73
C CYS A 85 -3.79 15.81 -4.47
N HIS A 86 -3.00 15.51 -3.44
CA HIS A 86 -2.89 16.32 -2.22
C HIS A 86 -2.01 17.55 -2.40
N ASN A 87 -2.30 18.33 -3.44
CA ASN A 87 -1.56 19.52 -3.86
C ASN A 87 -2.27 20.84 -3.49
N GLY A 88 -3.46 20.80 -2.90
CA GLY A 88 -4.27 21.97 -2.58
C GLY A 88 -5.29 22.37 -3.64
N GLN A 89 -5.28 21.71 -4.80
CA GLN A 89 -6.24 21.94 -5.89
C GLN A 89 -7.22 20.77 -6.02
N LYS A 90 -6.71 19.53 -6.16
CA LYS A 90 -7.57 18.33 -6.30
C LYS A 90 -8.04 17.80 -4.95
N ALA A 91 -7.19 17.90 -3.94
CA ALA A 91 -7.48 17.56 -2.56
C ALA A 91 -6.68 18.49 -1.64
N PHE A 92 -6.87 18.34 -0.32
CA PHE A 92 -6.15 19.15 0.65
C PHE A 92 -4.63 19.11 0.44
N ALA A 93 -3.95 20.23 0.67
CA ALA A 93 -2.50 20.33 0.47
C ALA A 93 -1.72 19.54 1.54
N ALA A 94 -0.86 18.62 1.12
CA ALA A 94 0.00 17.84 2.01
C ALA A 94 0.98 18.73 2.80
N LYS A 95 1.40 19.87 2.22
CA LYS A 95 2.34 20.82 2.83
C LYS A 95 1.82 21.48 4.12
N THR A 96 0.51 21.66 4.24
CA THR A 96 -0.11 22.37 5.39
C THR A 96 -0.96 21.47 6.26
N SER A 97 -1.28 20.25 5.79
CA SER A 97 -2.23 19.35 6.44
C SER A 97 -1.57 18.10 7.06
N CYS A 98 -0.40 18.26 7.69
CA CYS A 98 0.42 17.14 8.19
C CYS A 98 -0.38 16.14 9.06
N LYS A 99 -1.23 16.65 9.97
CA LYS A 99 -2.03 15.85 10.91
C LYS A 99 -3.13 15.03 10.24
N LYS A 100 -3.52 15.34 9.00
CA LYS A 100 -4.55 14.57 8.26
C LYS A 100 -4.04 13.19 7.85
N CYS A 101 -2.73 13.06 7.67
CA CYS A 101 -2.08 11.80 7.30
C CYS A 101 -1.29 11.22 8.48
N HIS A 102 -0.50 12.04 9.16
CA HIS A 102 0.38 11.61 10.23
C HIS A 102 -0.36 11.54 11.56
N GLN A 103 -0.76 10.33 11.94
CA GLN A 103 -1.39 10.07 13.23
C GLN A 103 -0.29 9.77 14.26
N LYS A 104 -0.08 10.68 15.21
CA LYS A 104 0.67 10.36 16.43
C LYS A 104 -0.06 9.24 17.16
N LYS A 105 0.65 8.19 17.57
CA LYS A 105 0.10 7.20 18.50
C LYS A 105 -0.45 7.97 19.70
N LYS A 106 -1.76 7.96 19.92
CA LYS A 106 -2.30 8.36 21.23
C LYS A 106 -1.64 7.41 22.24
N ARG A 107 -0.82 7.95 23.14
CA ARG A 107 -0.32 7.17 24.27
C ARG A 107 -1.58 6.88 25.10
N VAL A 108 -2.18 5.71 24.89
CA VAL A 108 -3.30 5.25 25.70
C VAL A 108 -2.69 5.04 27.08
N ILE A 109 -2.91 6.00 27.98
CA ILE A 109 -2.61 5.83 29.39
C ILE A 109 -3.65 4.82 29.87
N LYS A 110 -3.33 3.52 29.80
CA LYS A 110 -4.09 2.48 30.47
C LYS A 110 -3.88 2.69 31.97
N GLY A 111 -4.83 3.34 32.64
CA GLY A 111 -4.73 3.60 34.07
C GLY A 111 -5.56 4.79 34.56
N CYS A 112 -6.88 4.70 34.41
CA CYS A 112 -7.87 5.13 35.39
C CYS A 112 -9.05 4.16 35.27
#